data_AF-A0A8H7KN61-F1
#
_entry.id   AF-A0A8H7KN61-F1
#
_cell.length_a   1.000
_cell.length_b   1.000
_cell.length_c   1.000
_cell.angle_alpha   90.00
_cell.angle_beta   90.00
_cell.angle_gamma   90.00
#
_symmetry.space_group_name_H-M   'P 1'
#
loop_
_entity.id
_entity.type
_entity.pdbx_description
1 polymer ?
#
loop_
_entity_poly.entity_id
_entity_poly.type
_entity_poly.pdbx_seq_one_letter_code
_entity_poly.pdbx_strand_id
1 'polypeptide(L)'
;MQHRAASSVSSDAALPSILYRSSNSCSSRSTSPVSDMNRSAYEDEDVAMTDSPASSYAPMDIYDSDGRDVDVSPYSATTYQPSSSSPIRPTSHTRSRVDRLGERKKVAKSTQKMSKQLDKASRDARVRELKQKAQSINKAQRPSKAPAPDHQREVLRMVFEQITPYPDDAWISQLALHFNCRYDKIKNWFSNNRQKDAADFRVSYPKARYDLAATLVPMTCEGRELRMRPSALAACPEADWTDSFFYEVVLIHDFRLVVKERNERQRVDTASMMLDMKTCK
;
A
#
# COMPACT_ATOMS: atom_id res chain seq x y z
N MET A 1 -59.00 -22.75 5.41
CA MET A 1 -58.38 -21.53 5.96
C MET A 1 -57.28 -21.94 6.92
N GLN A 2 -56.02 -21.90 6.48
CA GLN A 2 -54.85 -22.18 7.32
C GLN A 2 -54.03 -20.89 7.40
N HIS A 3 -53.86 -20.37 8.61
CA HIS A 3 -53.09 -19.16 8.89
C HIS A 3 -51.59 -19.50 8.88
N ARG A 4 -50.83 -18.88 7.97
CA ARG A 4 -49.37 -18.86 7.97
C ARG A 4 -48.89 -17.75 8.91
N ALA A 5 -48.17 -18.13 9.97
CA ALA A 5 -47.45 -17.20 10.83
C ALA A 5 -46.11 -16.82 10.16
N ALA A 6 -45.89 -15.52 9.96
CA ALA A 6 -44.61 -14.97 9.52
C ALA A 6 -43.72 -14.76 10.75
N SER A 7 -42.57 -15.43 10.79
CA SER A 7 -41.53 -15.18 11.80
C SER A 7 -40.54 -14.16 11.24
N SER A 8 -40.53 -12.96 11.80
CA SER A 8 -39.53 -11.93 11.55
C SER A 8 -38.28 -12.22 12.39
N VAL A 9 -37.20 -12.67 11.75
CA VAL A 9 -35.88 -12.77 12.39
C VAL A 9 -35.19 -11.42 12.19
N SER A 10 -35.08 -10.65 13.28
CA SER A 10 -34.34 -9.39 13.34
C SER A 10 -32.87 -9.73 13.60
N SER A 11 -32.02 -9.57 12.58
CA SER A 11 -30.58 -9.79 12.68
C SER A 11 -29.89 -8.45 12.92
N ASP A 12 -29.89 -8.01 14.18
CA ASP A 12 -29.16 -6.82 14.62
C ASP A 12 -27.69 -7.19 14.85
N ALA A 13 -26.90 -7.16 13.79
CA ALA A 13 -25.47 -7.41 13.85
C ALA A 13 -24.74 -6.12 14.27
N ALA A 14 -24.52 -5.99 15.57
CA ALA A 14 -23.66 -4.96 16.15
C ALA A 14 -22.22 -5.12 15.61
N LEU A 15 -21.78 -4.16 14.81
CA LEU A 15 -20.39 -4.06 14.37
C LEU A 15 -19.48 -3.72 15.56
N PRO A 16 -18.28 -4.33 15.67
CA PRO A 16 -17.34 -4.03 16.73
C PRO A 16 -16.84 -2.59 16.60
N SER A 17 -17.00 -1.81 17.67
CA SER A 17 -16.46 -0.46 17.81
C SER A 17 -14.93 -0.52 17.84
N ILE A 18 -14.30 -0.33 16.67
CA ILE A 18 -12.85 -0.12 16.58
C ILE A 18 -12.57 1.24 17.22
N LEU A 19 -11.95 1.21 18.40
CA LEU A 19 -11.47 2.37 19.12
C LEU A 19 -10.46 3.13 18.24
N TYR A 20 -10.93 4.17 17.56
CA TYR A 20 -10.08 5.16 16.92
C TYR A 20 -9.27 5.86 18.03
N ARG A 21 -7.99 5.51 18.13
CA ARG A 21 -7.03 6.19 19.00
C ARG A 21 -6.79 7.58 18.42
N SER A 22 -7.51 8.56 18.96
CA SER A 22 -7.37 9.97 18.58
C SER A 22 -5.96 10.45 18.92
N SER A 23 -5.10 10.58 17.91
CA SER A 23 -3.77 11.15 18.04
C SER A 23 -3.92 12.66 18.30
N ASN A 24 -3.81 13.05 19.56
CA ASN A 24 -3.82 14.45 19.97
C ASN A 24 -2.70 15.23 19.25
N SER A 25 -3.12 16.32 18.62
CA SER A 25 -2.29 17.31 17.95
C SER A 25 -1.46 18.09 18.98
N CYS A 26 -0.18 17.75 19.13
CA CYS A 26 0.78 18.62 19.78
C CYS A 26 1.17 19.76 18.83
N SER A 27 0.38 20.83 18.81
CA SER A 27 0.73 22.09 18.16
C SER A 27 1.68 22.88 19.05
N SER A 28 2.98 22.61 18.96
CA SER A 28 4.00 23.52 19.48
C SER A 28 4.42 24.48 18.37
N ARG A 29 3.79 25.66 18.33
CA ARG A 29 4.26 26.82 17.57
C ARG A 29 5.59 27.29 18.18
N SER A 30 6.70 26.95 17.54
CA SER A 30 7.98 27.63 17.74
C SER A 30 8.07 28.75 16.70
N THR A 31 7.80 29.98 17.13
CA THR A 31 8.12 31.19 16.38
C THR A 31 9.61 31.44 16.51
N SER A 32 10.37 31.18 15.44
CA SER A 32 11.75 31.66 15.30
C SER A 32 11.78 32.85 14.35
N PRO A 33 12.62 33.85 14.64
CA PRO A 33 12.60 35.16 13.98
C PRO A 33 13.18 35.10 12.57
N VAL A 34 12.62 35.97 11.73
CA VAL A 34 12.98 36.18 10.33
C VAL A 34 14.31 36.93 10.29
N SER A 35 15.36 36.28 9.79
CA SER A 35 16.55 37.00 9.33
C SER A 35 16.41 37.24 7.84
N ASP A 36 16.09 38.49 7.51
CA ASP A 36 16.21 39.06 6.18
C ASP A 36 17.65 38.89 5.67
N MET A 37 17.79 38.11 4.60
CA MET A 37 19.00 38.09 3.78
C MET A 37 18.58 38.38 2.34
N ASN A 38 18.76 39.66 2.00
CA ASN A 38 18.92 40.19 0.65
C ASN A 38 19.57 39.16 -0.28
N ARG A 39 18.88 38.76 -1.34
CA ARG A 39 19.52 38.11 -2.48
C ARG A 39 19.48 39.06 -3.66
N SER A 40 20.58 39.78 -3.82
CA SER A 40 20.89 40.64 -4.96
C SER A 40 20.81 39.83 -6.25
N ALA A 41 20.17 40.42 -7.25
CA ALA A 41 20.32 40.06 -8.65
C ALA A 41 21.80 40.17 -9.03
N TYR A 42 22.36 39.08 -9.56
CA TYR A 42 23.55 39.13 -10.40
C TYR A 42 23.20 38.43 -11.70
N GLU A 43 23.53 39.16 -12.75
CA GLU A 43 23.39 38.83 -14.17
C GLU A 43 24.32 37.68 -14.57
N ASP A 44 24.13 37.27 -15.82
CA ASP A 44 25.06 36.63 -16.75
C ASP A 44 26.39 36.09 -16.22
N GLU A 45 26.74 34.88 -16.67
CA GLU A 45 27.93 34.61 -17.50
C GLU A 45 27.86 33.14 -17.95
N ASP A 46 27.79 32.95 -19.27
CA ASP A 46 27.98 31.68 -19.94
C ASP A 46 29.41 31.17 -19.69
N VAL A 47 29.56 30.16 -18.83
CA VAL A 47 30.82 29.42 -18.69
C VAL A 47 30.62 27.98 -19.14
N ALA A 48 30.87 27.76 -20.43
CA ALA A 48 31.32 26.47 -20.90
C ALA A 48 32.72 26.22 -20.32
N MET A 49 32.93 25.09 -19.65
CA MET A 49 34.10 24.22 -19.83
C MET A 49 34.25 23.15 -18.73
N THR A 50 34.71 22.00 -19.21
CA THR A 50 35.62 21.03 -18.58
C THR A 50 35.09 20.09 -17.52
N ASP A 51 34.99 18.84 -17.97
CA ASP A 51 35.51 17.61 -17.34
C ASP A 51 36.17 17.81 -15.97
N SER A 52 35.63 17.11 -14.99
CA SER A 52 36.31 16.89 -13.73
C SER A 52 36.15 15.44 -13.25
N PRO A 53 37.17 14.95 -12.54
CA PRO A 53 37.80 13.68 -12.84
C PRO A 53 37.27 12.54 -11.97
N ALA A 54 37.62 11.33 -12.39
CA ALA A 54 37.40 10.05 -11.72
C ALA A 54 37.62 10.15 -10.20
N SER A 55 36.53 10.01 -9.45
CA SER A 55 36.56 9.80 -8.01
C SER A 55 37.15 8.42 -7.72
N SER A 56 38.39 8.44 -7.24
CA SER A 56 39.11 7.30 -6.67
C SER A 56 38.25 6.60 -5.63
N TYR A 57 37.84 5.37 -5.94
CA TYR A 57 37.21 4.45 -4.99
C TYR A 57 38.30 3.99 -4.02
N ALA A 58 38.21 4.40 -2.76
CA ALA A 58 38.94 3.75 -1.69
C ALA A 58 38.25 2.40 -1.39
N PRO A 59 38.97 1.26 -1.46
CA PRO A 59 38.44 -0.03 -1.04
C PRO A 59 38.31 -0.02 0.48
N MET A 60 37.07 -0.09 0.98
CA MET A 60 36.84 -0.39 2.39
C MET A 60 37.08 -1.89 2.58
N ASP A 61 38.10 -2.19 3.38
CA ASP A 61 38.46 -3.54 3.78
C ASP A 61 37.25 -4.27 4.38
N ILE A 62 37.00 -5.45 3.84
CA ILE A 62 36.02 -6.42 4.30
C ILE A 62 36.61 -7.06 5.55
N TYR A 63 36.06 -6.71 6.72
CA TYR A 63 36.34 -7.45 7.95
C TYR A 63 35.54 -8.76 7.90
N ASP A 64 36.22 -9.85 7.56
CA ASP A 64 35.76 -11.21 7.85
C ASP A 64 35.63 -11.35 9.38
N SER A 65 34.39 -11.28 9.87
CA SER A 65 34.05 -11.69 11.23
C SER A 65 33.76 -13.17 11.23
N ASP A 66 34.83 -13.92 11.42
CA ASP A 66 34.84 -15.32 11.80
C ASP A 66 34.11 -15.53 13.14
N GLY A 67 33.30 -16.58 13.20
CA GLY A 67 33.03 -17.33 14.43
C GLY A 67 31.87 -16.86 15.31
N ARG A 68 30.77 -17.62 15.27
CA ARG A 68 30.40 -18.55 16.35
C ARG A 68 29.11 -19.29 15.99
N ASP A 69 29.27 -20.52 15.54
CA ASP A 69 28.24 -21.54 15.61
C ASP A 69 27.90 -21.79 17.09
N VAL A 70 26.69 -21.41 17.48
CA VAL A 70 26.11 -21.85 18.76
C VAL A 70 25.10 -22.93 18.43
N ASP A 71 25.58 -24.16 18.49
CA ASP A 71 24.82 -25.39 18.46
C ASP A 71 23.89 -25.44 19.67
N VAL A 72 22.58 -25.23 19.43
CA VAL A 72 21.54 -25.37 20.45
C VAL A 72 20.70 -26.60 20.15
N SER A 73 21.01 -27.61 20.96
CA SER A 73 20.42 -28.93 21.17
C SER A 73 18.87 -29.04 21.01
N PRO A 74 18.37 -30.22 20.58
CA PRO A 74 16.97 -30.47 20.25
C PRO A 74 16.13 -30.92 21.45
N TYR A 75 14.90 -30.41 21.54
CA TYR A 75 13.89 -30.90 22.50
C TYR A 75 12.69 -31.50 21.76
N SER A 76 12.70 -32.83 21.75
CA SER A 76 11.62 -33.81 21.91
C SER A 76 10.13 -33.43 21.76
N ALA A 77 9.45 -34.32 21.03
CA ALA A 77 8.10 -34.90 21.25
C ALA A 77 6.90 -33.93 21.26
N THR A 78 5.81 -34.18 20.53
CA THR A 78 4.98 -35.38 20.70
C THR A 78 4.09 -35.61 19.47
N THR A 79 4.16 -36.82 18.94
CA THR A 79 3.28 -37.41 17.93
C THR A 79 1.89 -37.69 18.51
N TYR A 80 0.84 -37.18 17.87
CA TYR A 80 -0.50 -37.77 17.93
C TYR A 80 -1.12 -37.74 16.52
N GLN A 81 -1.14 -38.91 15.88
CA GLN A 81 -1.99 -39.18 14.73
C GLN A 81 -3.30 -39.83 15.21
N PRO A 82 -4.46 -39.30 14.83
CA PRO A 82 -5.68 -40.08 14.76
C PRO A 82 -5.76 -40.79 13.40
N SER A 83 -5.73 -42.11 13.49
CA SER A 83 -6.05 -43.11 12.48
C SER A 83 -7.51 -43.08 12.01
N SER A 84 -7.76 -43.78 10.89
CA SER A 84 -9.06 -44.26 10.36
C SER A 84 -9.70 -43.34 9.30
N SER A 85 -10.13 -43.77 8.12
CA SER A 85 -10.36 -45.10 7.55
C SER A 85 -10.47 -44.98 6.02
N SER A 86 -9.90 -45.97 5.32
CA SER A 86 -9.90 -46.12 3.86
C SER A 86 -11.27 -46.51 3.28
N PRO A 87 -11.60 -46.05 2.07
CA PRO A 87 -12.44 -46.81 1.15
C PRO A 87 -11.59 -47.50 0.07
N ILE A 88 -11.71 -48.82 0.03
CA ILE A 88 -11.21 -49.72 -0.99
C ILE A 88 -11.78 -49.30 -2.35
N ARG A 89 -10.91 -49.06 -3.35
CA ARG A 89 -11.32 -48.90 -4.75
C ARG A 89 -10.73 -50.02 -5.62
N PRO A 90 -11.51 -50.51 -6.60
CA PRO A 90 -11.23 -51.74 -7.31
C PRO A 90 -10.03 -51.61 -8.26
N THR A 91 -9.18 -52.63 -8.18
CA THR A 91 -8.08 -52.97 -9.06
C THR A 91 -8.61 -53.46 -10.42
N SER A 92 -8.77 -52.56 -11.37
CA SER A 92 -8.92 -52.93 -12.79
C SER A 92 -7.54 -52.95 -13.45
N HIS A 93 -6.97 -54.15 -13.56
CA HIS A 93 -5.79 -54.45 -14.37
C HIS A 93 -6.16 -54.44 -15.86
N THR A 94 -6.05 -53.28 -16.51
CA THR A 94 -5.90 -53.22 -17.98
C THR A 94 -4.42 -53.10 -18.31
N ARG A 95 -3.79 -54.25 -18.50
CA ARG A 95 -2.54 -54.36 -19.27
C ARG A 95 -2.83 -54.00 -20.74
N SER A 96 -1.79 -53.51 -21.42
CA SER A 96 -1.73 -53.18 -22.85
C SER A 96 -2.11 -51.74 -23.21
N ARG A 97 -1.10 -50.85 -23.29
CA ARG A 97 -0.72 -50.08 -24.50
C ARG A 97 0.41 -49.08 -24.17
N VAL A 98 1.56 -49.60 -23.79
CA VAL A 98 2.86 -48.89 -23.85
C VAL A 98 3.19 -48.88 -25.36
N ASP A 99 3.37 -47.78 -26.10
CA ASP A 99 4.65 -47.06 -26.13
C ASP A 99 4.65 -45.81 -27.06
N ARG A 100 3.52 -45.11 -27.31
CA ARG A 100 3.47 -43.99 -28.29
C ARG A 100 2.74 -42.71 -27.86
N LEU A 101 2.59 -42.46 -26.56
CA LEU A 101 1.92 -41.27 -26.01
C LEU A 101 2.84 -40.31 -25.23
N GLY A 102 4.15 -40.58 -25.17
CA GLY A 102 5.13 -39.80 -24.42
C GLY A 102 5.51 -38.44 -25.03
N GLU A 103 5.39 -38.28 -26.35
CA GLU A 103 5.86 -37.06 -27.04
C GLU A 103 4.84 -35.91 -27.07
N ARG A 104 3.53 -36.21 -27.09
CA ARG A 104 2.48 -35.17 -27.14
C ARG A 104 2.36 -34.35 -25.86
N LYS A 105 2.80 -34.86 -24.70
CA LYS A 105 2.73 -34.12 -23.42
C LYS A 105 3.81 -33.04 -23.28
N LYS A 106 4.89 -33.07 -24.06
CA LYS A 106 5.97 -32.07 -23.98
C LYS A 106 5.60 -30.77 -24.71
N VAL A 107 4.82 -30.84 -25.78
CA VAL A 107 4.41 -29.66 -26.58
C VAL A 107 3.38 -28.80 -25.82
N ALA A 108 2.41 -29.41 -25.13
CA ALA A 108 1.36 -28.69 -24.40
C ALA A 108 1.88 -27.89 -23.18
N LYS A 109 2.99 -28.32 -22.55
CA LYS A 109 3.60 -27.57 -21.43
C LYS A 109 4.37 -26.33 -21.90
N SER A 110 4.80 -26.29 -23.16
CA SER A 110 5.54 -25.15 -23.72
C SER A 110 4.60 -23.97 -24.01
N THR A 111 3.43 -24.24 -24.62
CA THR A 111 2.45 -23.20 -24.98
C THR A 111 1.88 -22.47 -23.77
N GLN A 112 1.62 -23.18 -22.66
CA GLN A 112 1.14 -22.55 -21.42
C GLN A 112 2.15 -21.58 -20.78
N LYS A 113 3.45 -21.85 -20.88
CA LYS A 113 4.49 -20.96 -20.35
C LYS A 113 4.58 -19.66 -21.13
N MET A 114 4.48 -19.72 -22.46
CA MET A 114 4.51 -18.53 -23.31
C MET A 114 3.31 -17.61 -23.06
N SER A 115 2.10 -18.16 -22.87
CA SER A 115 0.90 -17.35 -22.55
C SER A 115 1.10 -16.54 -21.26
N LYS A 116 1.54 -17.19 -20.17
CA LYS A 116 1.78 -16.50 -18.88
C LYS A 116 2.84 -15.40 -19.00
N GLN A 117 3.84 -15.60 -19.85
CA GLN A 117 4.88 -14.60 -20.09
C GLN A 117 4.34 -13.38 -20.86
N LEU A 118 3.47 -13.60 -21.84
CA LEU A 118 2.80 -12.52 -22.58
C LEU A 118 1.88 -11.70 -21.66
N ASP A 119 1.11 -12.36 -20.80
CA ASP A 119 0.23 -11.68 -19.84
C ASP A 119 1.04 -10.81 -18.85
N LYS A 120 2.15 -11.35 -18.35
CA LYS A 120 3.09 -10.59 -17.50
C LYS A 120 3.68 -9.39 -18.24
N ALA A 121 4.15 -9.56 -19.47
CA ALA A 121 4.76 -8.49 -20.25
C ALA A 121 3.75 -7.37 -20.58
N SER A 122 2.51 -7.74 -20.93
CA SER A 122 1.41 -6.81 -21.16
C SER A 122 1.12 -5.98 -19.91
N ARG A 123 1.03 -6.62 -18.75
CA ARG A 123 0.84 -5.92 -17.47
C ARG A 123 2.03 -5.01 -17.13
N ASP A 124 3.26 -5.49 -17.24
CA ASP A 124 4.46 -4.69 -16.97
C ASP A 124 4.55 -3.47 -17.92
N ALA A 125 4.05 -3.59 -19.16
CA ALA A 125 3.92 -2.46 -20.08
C ALA A 125 2.87 -1.44 -19.58
N ARG A 126 1.70 -1.90 -19.13
CA ARG A 126 0.66 -1.03 -18.56
C ARG A 126 1.15 -0.28 -17.32
N VAL A 127 1.86 -0.95 -16.41
CA VAL A 127 2.44 -0.32 -15.21
C VAL A 127 3.47 0.75 -15.60
N ARG A 128 4.31 0.48 -16.60
CA ARG A 128 5.26 1.47 -17.12
C ARG A 128 4.56 2.68 -17.74
N GLU A 129 3.50 2.46 -18.49
CA GLU A 129 2.70 3.54 -19.09
C GLU A 129 2.05 4.41 -18.01
N LEU A 130 1.41 3.80 -17.00
CA LEU A 130 0.82 4.52 -15.86
C LEU A 130 1.87 5.36 -15.13
N LYS A 131 3.04 4.78 -14.87
CA LYS A 131 4.16 5.48 -14.23
C LYS A 131 4.67 6.64 -15.07
N GLN A 132 4.86 6.44 -16.37
CA GLN A 132 5.28 7.50 -17.28
C GLN A 132 4.26 8.64 -17.32
N LYS A 133 2.97 8.32 -17.35
CA LYS A 133 1.88 9.30 -17.29
C LYS A 133 1.85 10.06 -15.96
N ALA A 134 2.08 9.37 -14.84
CA ALA A 134 2.17 9.99 -13.52
C ALA A 134 3.41 10.89 -13.37
N GLN A 135 4.51 10.55 -14.04
CA GLN A 135 5.73 11.35 -14.07
C GLN A 135 5.61 12.58 -14.97
N SER A 136 4.78 12.54 -16.01
CA SER A 136 4.57 13.67 -16.93
C SER A 136 3.62 14.75 -16.41
N ILE A 137 2.96 14.54 -15.26
CA ILE A 137 2.13 15.55 -14.60
C ILE A 137 2.94 16.84 -14.41
N ASN A 138 2.50 17.91 -15.08
CA ASN A 138 3.28 19.13 -15.25
C ASN A 138 3.50 19.84 -13.91
N LYS A 139 4.77 20.14 -13.60
CA LYS A 139 5.18 20.92 -12.42
C LYS A 139 4.51 22.31 -12.38
N ALA A 140 4.14 22.86 -13.54
CA ALA A 140 3.52 24.17 -13.66
C ALA A 140 2.10 24.23 -13.04
N GLN A 141 1.34 23.14 -13.08
CA GLN A 141 -0.04 23.14 -12.55
C GLN A 141 -0.08 23.18 -11.01
N ARG A 142 0.99 22.73 -10.34
CA ARG A 142 1.05 22.71 -8.88
C ARG A 142 2.45 23.11 -8.38
N PRO A 143 2.60 24.28 -7.73
CA PRO A 143 3.88 24.70 -7.17
C PRO A 143 4.48 23.60 -6.28
N SER A 144 5.75 23.28 -6.46
CA SER A 144 6.40 22.12 -5.78
C SER A 144 6.39 22.20 -4.24
N LYS A 145 6.15 23.41 -3.72
CA LYS A 145 6.10 23.76 -2.30
C LYS A 145 4.68 23.87 -1.73
N ALA A 146 3.64 23.82 -2.57
CA ALA A 146 2.27 23.88 -2.07
C ALA A 146 1.99 22.61 -1.22
N PRO A 147 1.48 22.75 0.02
CA PRO A 147 1.07 21.61 0.82
C PRO A 147 0.06 20.73 0.06
N ALA A 148 0.11 19.42 0.31
CA ALA A 148 -0.95 18.51 -0.14
C ALA A 148 -2.28 18.96 0.50
N PRO A 149 -3.42 18.99 -0.20
CA PRO A 149 -4.71 19.34 0.37
C PRO A 149 -5.10 18.28 1.41
N ASP A 150 -5.93 18.66 2.38
CA ASP A 150 -6.21 17.83 3.54
C ASP A 150 -6.84 16.49 3.17
N HIS A 151 -7.81 16.47 2.23
CA HIS A 151 -8.44 15.23 1.76
C HIS A 151 -7.42 14.27 1.13
N GLN A 152 -6.45 14.74 0.33
CA GLN A 152 -5.43 13.87 -0.27
C GLN A 152 -4.59 13.18 0.80
N ARG A 153 -4.22 13.92 1.87
CA ARG A 153 -3.47 13.34 2.99
C ARG A 153 -4.28 12.30 3.75
N GLU A 154 -5.59 12.50 3.88
CA GLU A 154 -6.49 11.55 4.52
C GLU A 154 -6.61 10.25 3.72
N VAL A 155 -6.77 10.33 2.39
CA VAL A 155 -6.82 9.15 1.54
C VAL A 155 -5.49 8.39 1.56
N LEU A 156 -4.36 9.08 1.47
CA LEU A 156 -3.04 8.45 1.60
C LEU A 156 -2.85 7.78 2.97
N ARG A 157 -3.38 8.38 4.03
CA ARG A 157 -3.40 7.78 5.37
C ARG A 157 -4.25 6.52 5.42
N MET A 158 -5.46 6.55 4.85
CA MET A 158 -6.31 5.37 4.76
C MET A 158 -5.58 4.22 4.04
N VAL A 159 -4.92 4.49 2.91
CA VAL A 159 -4.13 3.47 2.21
C VAL A 159 -3.00 2.95 3.10
N PHE A 160 -2.25 3.82 3.78
CA PHE A 160 -1.13 3.43 4.65
C PHE A 160 -1.55 2.58 5.86
N GLU A 161 -2.60 3.00 6.53
CA GLU A 161 -3.06 2.40 7.79
C GLU A 161 -3.89 1.15 7.55
N GLN A 162 -4.77 1.16 6.55
CA GLN A 162 -5.78 0.12 6.37
C GLN A 162 -5.44 -0.88 5.26
N ILE A 163 -4.69 -0.47 4.23
CA ILE A 163 -4.42 -1.29 3.03
C ILE A 163 -2.96 -1.76 3.03
N THR A 164 -2.02 -0.86 2.77
CA THR A 164 -0.58 -1.18 2.72
C THR A 164 0.30 0.05 2.96
N PRO A 165 1.36 -0.06 3.78
CA PRO A 165 2.40 0.96 3.87
C PRO A 165 3.49 0.81 2.78
N TYR A 166 3.41 -0.22 1.94
CA TYR A 166 4.31 -0.51 0.82
C TYR A 166 3.54 -0.68 -0.50
N PRO A 167 2.77 0.33 -0.95
CA PRO A 167 2.18 0.29 -2.27
C PRO A 167 3.28 0.21 -3.34
N ASP A 168 3.02 -0.54 -4.40
CA ASP A 168 3.96 -0.73 -5.49
C ASP A 168 3.85 0.38 -6.55
N ASP A 169 4.66 0.28 -7.61
CA ASP A 169 4.72 1.30 -8.65
C ASP A 169 3.38 1.50 -9.37
N ALA A 170 2.56 0.45 -9.53
CA ALA A 170 1.24 0.57 -10.16
C ALA A 170 0.28 1.38 -9.29
N TRP A 171 0.16 1.04 -8.00
CA TRP A 171 -0.72 1.72 -7.06
C TRP A 171 -0.27 3.16 -6.79
N ILE A 172 1.04 3.41 -6.65
CA ILE A 172 1.57 4.77 -6.54
C ILE A 172 1.22 5.60 -7.78
N SER A 173 1.33 5.02 -8.99
CA SER A 173 1.03 5.73 -10.24
C SER A 173 -0.46 6.09 -10.33
N GLN A 174 -1.36 5.17 -9.95
CA GLN A 174 -2.79 5.44 -9.90
C GLN A 174 -3.13 6.55 -8.89
N LEU A 175 -2.55 6.51 -7.68
CA LEU A 175 -2.73 7.58 -6.67
C LEU A 175 -2.23 8.94 -7.18
N ALA A 176 -1.07 8.94 -7.86
CA ALA A 176 -0.50 10.15 -8.45
C ALA A 176 -1.42 10.76 -9.53
N LEU A 177 -1.97 9.92 -10.41
CA LEU A 177 -2.93 10.33 -11.43
C LEU A 177 -4.24 10.84 -10.81
N HIS A 178 -4.77 10.14 -9.81
CA HIS A 178 -6.01 10.52 -9.11
C HIS A 178 -5.92 11.92 -8.50
N PHE A 179 -4.82 12.20 -7.78
CA PHE A 179 -4.63 13.48 -7.11
C PHE A 179 -4.06 14.59 -8.00
N ASN A 180 -3.85 14.31 -9.29
CA ASN A 180 -3.07 15.14 -10.21
C ASN A 180 -1.76 15.63 -9.55
N CYS A 181 -1.03 14.69 -8.95
CA CYS A 181 0.16 14.93 -8.14
C CYS A 181 1.34 14.13 -8.69
N ARG A 182 2.56 14.66 -8.53
CA ARG A 182 3.76 13.99 -9.04
C ARG A 182 3.98 12.63 -8.36
N TYR A 183 4.33 11.63 -9.16
CA TYR A 183 4.71 10.28 -8.72
C TYR A 183 5.64 10.28 -7.49
N ASP A 184 6.75 11.03 -7.57
CA ASP A 184 7.77 11.08 -6.52
C ASP A 184 7.23 11.63 -5.20
N LYS A 185 6.24 12.53 -5.24
CA LYS A 185 5.65 13.11 -4.03
C LYS A 185 4.86 12.05 -3.26
N ILE A 186 4.08 11.23 -3.97
CA ILE A 186 3.34 10.13 -3.35
C ILE A 186 4.32 9.08 -2.80
N LYS A 187 5.31 8.66 -3.60
CA LYS A 187 6.35 7.72 -3.16
C LYS A 187 7.10 8.20 -1.91
N ASN A 188 7.53 9.47 -1.91
CA ASN A 188 8.22 10.08 -0.76
C ASN A 188 7.30 10.20 0.45
N TRP A 189 6.02 10.47 0.26
CA TRP A 189 5.05 10.52 1.35
C TRP A 189 4.96 9.17 2.08
N PHE A 190 4.87 8.05 1.36
CA PHE A 190 4.86 6.71 1.99
C PHE A 190 6.19 6.41 2.68
N SER A 191 7.33 6.79 2.07
CA SER A 191 8.65 6.62 2.69
C SER A 191 8.77 7.38 4.02
N ASN A 192 8.38 8.65 4.03
CA ASN A 192 8.45 9.51 5.20
C ASN A 192 7.51 9.01 6.31
N ASN A 193 6.31 8.52 5.97
CA ASN A 193 5.40 7.97 6.97
C ASN A 193 5.92 6.67 7.59
N ARG A 194 6.59 5.79 6.82
CA ARG A 194 7.25 4.62 7.41
C ARG A 194 8.38 5.00 8.37
N GLN A 195 9.17 6.02 8.03
CA GLN A 195 10.23 6.53 8.91
C GLN A 195 9.66 7.15 10.19
N LYS A 196 8.55 7.90 10.06
CA LYS A 196 7.83 8.46 11.20
C LYS A 196 7.26 7.35 12.10
N ASP A 197 6.58 6.37 11.54
CA ASP A 197 6.02 5.24 12.31
C ASP A 197 7.12 4.45 13.05
N ALA A 198 8.26 4.23 12.39
CA ALA A 198 9.44 3.63 13.03
C ALA A 198 10.04 4.51 14.14
N ALA A 199 9.99 5.83 14.02
CA ALA A 199 10.42 6.75 15.08
C ALA A 199 9.45 6.73 16.26
N ASP A 200 8.15 6.83 16.01
CA ASP A 200 7.09 6.81 17.01
C ASP A 200 7.08 5.48 17.79
N PHE A 201 7.34 4.35 17.10
CA PHE A 201 7.52 3.05 17.74
C PHE A 201 8.73 3.00 18.66
N ARG A 202 9.90 3.53 18.22
CA ARG A 202 11.11 3.53 19.06
C ARG A 202 10.94 4.37 20.32
N VAL A 203 10.18 5.47 20.25
CA VAL A 203 9.83 6.28 21.42
C VAL A 203 8.93 5.48 22.36
N SER A 204 7.95 4.76 21.83
CA SER A 204 6.99 3.99 22.62
C SER A 204 7.57 2.69 23.21
N TYR A 205 8.51 2.07 22.48
CA TYR A 205 9.08 0.75 22.80
C TYR A 205 10.61 0.74 22.56
N PRO A 206 11.40 1.41 23.41
CA PRO A 206 12.83 1.64 23.17
C PRO A 206 13.69 0.37 23.09
N LYS A 207 13.19 -0.76 23.61
CA LYS A 207 13.90 -2.06 23.60
C LYS A 207 13.43 -3.01 22.50
N ALA A 208 12.31 -2.72 21.82
CA ALA A 208 11.74 -3.61 20.82
C ALA A 208 12.28 -3.27 19.42
N ARG A 209 12.48 -4.30 18.59
CA ARG A 209 12.77 -4.11 17.17
C ARG A 209 11.46 -3.82 16.43
N TYR A 210 11.42 -2.69 15.73
CA TYR A 210 10.32 -2.34 14.86
C TYR A 210 10.50 -3.04 13.51
N ASP A 211 9.58 -3.93 13.17
CA ASP A 211 9.50 -4.54 11.85
C ASP A 211 8.07 -4.43 11.30
N LEU A 212 7.78 -3.30 10.65
CA LEU A 212 6.49 -3.09 10.00
C LEU A 212 6.20 -4.18 8.97
N ALA A 213 7.22 -4.62 8.23
CA ALA A 213 7.06 -5.60 7.18
C ALA A 213 6.63 -6.97 7.71
N ALA A 214 7.12 -7.37 8.89
CA ALA A 214 6.71 -8.61 9.55
C ALA A 214 5.23 -8.61 9.99
N THR A 215 4.62 -7.43 10.15
CA THR A 215 3.18 -7.33 10.49
C THR A 215 2.24 -7.44 9.29
N LEU A 216 2.79 -7.52 8.07
CA LEU A 216 2.03 -7.54 6.83
C LEU A 216 1.95 -8.94 6.26
N VAL A 217 0.83 -9.24 5.59
CA VAL A 217 0.60 -10.51 4.92
C VAL A 217 1.01 -10.36 3.45
N PRO A 218 1.93 -11.21 2.94
CA PRO A 218 2.23 -11.25 1.52
C PRO A 218 1.01 -11.77 0.75
N MET A 219 0.70 -11.14 -0.37
CA MET A 219 -0.37 -11.56 -1.27
C MET A 219 0.05 -11.41 -2.73
N THR A 220 -0.63 -12.10 -3.64
CA THR A 220 -0.39 -11.95 -5.09
C THR A 220 -1.52 -11.16 -5.75
N CYS A 221 -1.22 -9.97 -6.25
CA CYS A 221 -2.16 -9.14 -7.02
C CYS A 221 -1.73 -9.12 -8.49
N GLU A 222 -2.52 -9.74 -9.36
CA GLU A 222 -2.25 -9.83 -10.81
C GLU A 222 -0.85 -10.40 -11.16
N GLY A 223 -0.26 -11.22 -10.29
CA GLY A 223 1.08 -11.77 -10.47
C GLY A 223 2.23 -10.84 -10.01
N ARG A 224 1.91 -9.81 -9.22
CA ARG A 224 2.87 -9.03 -8.42
C ARG A 224 2.72 -9.41 -6.95
N GLU A 225 3.83 -9.48 -6.24
CA GLU A 225 3.83 -9.69 -4.80
C GLU A 225 3.62 -8.35 -4.08
N LEU A 226 2.56 -8.27 -3.28
CA LEU A 226 2.25 -7.12 -2.45
C LEU A 226 2.26 -7.52 -0.98
N ARG A 227 2.42 -6.55 -0.08
CA ARG A 227 2.30 -6.76 1.37
C ARG A 227 1.13 -5.95 1.89
N MET A 228 0.12 -6.63 2.43
CA MET A 228 -1.13 -6.01 2.87
C MET A 228 -1.29 -6.06 4.38
N ARG A 229 -2.05 -5.11 4.92
CA ARG A 229 -2.53 -5.16 6.29
C ARG A 229 -3.51 -6.32 6.45
N PRO A 230 -3.46 -7.08 7.55
CA PRO A 230 -4.43 -8.14 7.82
C PRO A 230 -5.89 -7.66 7.77
N SER A 231 -6.16 -6.42 8.19
CA SER A 231 -7.50 -5.81 8.15
C SER A 231 -8.08 -5.70 6.74
N ALA A 232 -7.25 -5.40 5.73
CA ALA A 232 -7.70 -5.33 4.34
C ALA A 232 -8.11 -6.72 3.81
N LEU A 233 -7.32 -7.74 4.14
CA LEU A 233 -7.60 -9.13 3.73
C LEU A 233 -8.79 -9.73 4.50
N ALA A 234 -9.06 -9.27 5.72
CA ALA A 234 -10.25 -9.64 6.47
C ALA A 234 -11.52 -9.03 5.87
N ALA A 235 -11.43 -7.81 5.31
CA ALA A 235 -12.55 -7.11 4.69
C ALA A 235 -12.85 -7.59 3.26
N CYS A 236 -11.82 -8.03 2.52
CA CYS A 236 -11.93 -8.46 1.14
C CYS A 236 -10.96 -9.62 0.86
N PRO A 237 -11.45 -10.77 0.34
CA PRO A 237 -10.62 -11.93 0.01
C PRO A 237 -9.48 -11.58 -0.94
N GLU A 238 -8.35 -12.29 -0.82
CA GLU A 238 -7.15 -12.08 -1.65
C GLU A 238 -7.46 -12.11 -3.16
N ALA A 239 -8.34 -13.00 -3.60
CA ALA A 239 -8.68 -13.19 -5.01
C ALA A 239 -9.37 -11.98 -5.67
N ASP A 240 -10.01 -11.13 -4.87
CA ASP A 240 -10.78 -9.98 -5.36
C ASP A 240 -9.91 -8.71 -5.48
N TRP A 241 -8.72 -8.71 -4.87
CA TRP A 241 -7.78 -7.61 -4.98
C TRP A 241 -7.16 -7.56 -6.38
N THR A 242 -7.53 -6.52 -7.11
CA THR A 242 -7.02 -6.17 -8.43
C THR A 242 -6.61 -4.69 -8.46
N ASP A 243 -5.90 -4.26 -9.50
CA ASP A 243 -5.58 -2.83 -9.66
C ASP A 243 -6.83 -1.97 -9.85
N SER A 244 -7.88 -2.51 -10.45
CA SER A 244 -9.16 -1.81 -10.59
C SER A 244 -9.86 -1.68 -9.26
N PHE A 245 -9.95 -2.78 -8.50
CA PHE A 245 -10.61 -2.80 -7.20
C PHE A 245 -9.93 -1.87 -6.19
N PHE A 246 -8.59 -1.89 -6.13
CA PHE A 246 -7.84 -0.94 -5.31
C PHE A 246 -8.20 0.51 -5.65
N TYR A 247 -8.24 0.84 -6.94
CA TYR A 247 -8.57 2.18 -7.40
C TYR A 247 -10.01 2.57 -7.04
N GLU A 248 -10.98 1.67 -7.18
CA GLU A 248 -12.36 1.89 -6.77
C GLU A 248 -12.49 2.17 -5.28
N VAL A 249 -11.79 1.43 -4.43
CA VAL A 249 -11.74 1.69 -2.98
C VAL A 249 -11.23 3.11 -2.68
N VAL A 250 -10.16 3.53 -3.36
CA VAL A 250 -9.60 4.89 -3.25
C VAL A 250 -10.63 5.94 -3.70
N LEU A 251 -11.27 5.75 -4.85
CA LEU A 251 -12.28 6.67 -5.38
C LEU A 251 -13.47 6.84 -4.44
N ILE A 252 -14.02 5.72 -3.94
CA ILE A 252 -15.16 5.73 -3.02
C ILE A 252 -14.79 6.46 -1.72
N HIS A 253 -13.59 6.21 -1.20
CA HIS A 253 -13.14 6.86 0.03
C HIS A 253 -12.93 8.38 -0.15
N ASP A 254 -12.27 8.78 -1.23
CA ASP A 254 -12.06 10.20 -1.56
C ASP A 254 -13.39 10.94 -1.75
N PHE A 255 -14.34 10.33 -2.49
CA PHE A 255 -15.68 10.88 -2.67
C PHE A 255 -16.40 11.09 -1.32
N ARG A 256 -16.33 10.11 -0.41
CA ARG A 256 -16.91 10.22 0.93
C ARG A 256 -16.30 11.39 1.72
N LEU A 257 -14.99 11.61 1.61
CA LEU A 257 -14.31 12.72 2.26
C LEU A 257 -14.75 14.07 1.69
N VAL A 258 -14.81 14.20 0.36
CA VAL A 258 -15.26 15.43 -0.31
C VAL A 258 -16.71 15.77 0.05
N VAL A 259 -17.60 14.77 0.05
CA VAL A 259 -19.01 14.97 0.47
C VAL A 259 -19.09 15.39 1.94
N LYS A 260 -18.32 14.74 2.82
CA LYS A 260 -18.26 15.10 4.24
C LYS A 260 -17.78 16.54 4.44
N GLU A 261 -16.70 16.96 3.76
CA GLU A 261 -16.17 18.32 3.85
C GLU A 261 -17.19 19.35 3.37
N ARG A 262 -17.87 19.09 2.25
CA ARG A 262 -18.91 19.96 1.72
C ARG A 262 -20.06 20.13 2.70
N ASN A 263 -20.53 19.03 3.28
CA ASN A 263 -21.63 19.05 4.25
C ASN A 263 -21.23 19.81 5.51
N GLU A 264 -20.00 19.62 6.00
CA GLU A 264 -19.50 20.35 7.17
C GLU A 264 -19.41 21.85 6.90
N ARG A 265 -18.90 22.24 5.72
CA ARG A 265 -18.86 23.65 5.32
C ARG A 265 -20.26 24.28 5.28
N GLN A 266 -21.24 23.59 4.69
CA GLN A 266 -22.63 24.07 4.67
C GLN A 266 -23.21 24.22 6.08
N ARG A 267 -22.89 23.32 7.01
CA ARG A 267 -23.32 23.43 8.41
C ARG A 267 -22.70 24.64 9.10
N VAL A 268 -21.41 24.88 8.91
CA VAL A 268 -20.70 26.03 9.47
C VAL A 268 -21.25 27.33 8.89
N ASP A 269 -21.44 27.41 7.58
CA ASP A 269 -21.99 28.59 6.91
C ASP A 269 -23.41 28.90 7.41
N THR A 270 -24.27 27.87 7.50
CA THR A 270 -25.63 28.01 8.05
C THR A 270 -25.60 28.47 9.51
N ALA A 271 -24.71 27.92 10.34
CA ALA A 271 -24.56 28.33 11.72
C ALA A 271 -24.07 29.78 11.85
N SER A 272 -23.15 30.21 10.98
CA SER A 272 -22.64 31.59 10.92
C SER A 272 -23.78 32.56 10.58
N MET A 273 -24.56 32.27 9.54
CA MET A 273 -25.71 33.11 9.15
C MET A 273 -26.73 33.25 10.28
N MET A 274 -26.98 32.18 11.05
CA MET A 274 -27.90 32.21 12.19
C MET A 274 -27.37 33.04 13.37
N LEU A 275 -26.06 33.16 13.53
CA LEU A 275 -25.45 34.04 14.54
C LEU A 275 -25.54 35.51 14.11
N ASP A 276 -25.24 35.80 12.85
CA ASP A 276 -25.31 37.16 12.30
C ASP A 276 -26.74 37.73 12.33
N MET A 277 -27.75 36.90 12.11
CA MET A 277 -29.15 37.33 12.26
C MET A 277 -29.56 37.63 13.71
N LYS A 278 -28.87 37.05 14.70
CA LYS A 278 -29.17 37.29 16.13
C LYS A 278 -28.52 38.56 16.66
N THR A 279 -27.40 38.98 16.08
CA THR A 279 -26.63 40.16 16.52
C THR A 279 -27.14 41.47 15.92
N CYS A 280 -27.97 41.43 14.88
CA CYS A 280 -28.59 42.62 14.27
C CYS A 280 -29.84 43.15 15.00
N LYS A 281 -29.97 42.93 16.31
CA LYS A 281 -31.07 43.44 17.15
C LYS A 281 -30.52 44.31 18.26
#